data_AF-A0A969ND25-F1
#
_entry.id   AF-A0A969ND25-F1
#
_cell.length_a   1.000
_cell.length_b   1.000
_cell.length_c   1.000
_cell.angle_alpha   90.00
_cell.angle_beta   90.00
_cell.angle_gamma   90.00
#
_symmetry.space_group_name_H-M   'P 1'
#
loop_
_entity.id
_entity.type
_entity.pdbx_description
1 polymer ?
#
loop_
_entity_poly.entity_id
_entity_poly.type
_entity_poly.pdbx_seq_one_letter_code
_entity_poly.pdbx_strand_id
1 'polypeptide(L)'
;MKFEPLKSWVVEKGQEEKSAKSEITFNDIFGVKNKWVPIAKNEREILADKFRQLVDHAYEPVGGHLKVNSTADILRDDWDVWYANDVDEDPDADVVFFGKRTPFGVKLIGAGHDGSRNARRESMLKRGHFLLGKGAYMESSHQPYMILSNKYNVNIIKDPKIVQAVLNKPIQWHGKHPEGKVGDPYDKPYWYTRQIGGVPKTKILLGNPILDALIKK
;
A
#
# COMPACT_ATOMS: atom_id res chain seq x y z
N MET A 1 5.58 -20.74 -78.76
CA MET A 1 6.12 -20.12 -77.52
C MET A 1 5.18 -20.51 -76.39
N LYS A 2 5.73 -21.12 -75.34
CA LYS A 2 5.00 -21.82 -74.28
C LYS A 2 4.65 -20.86 -73.14
N PHE A 3 3.43 -21.01 -72.63
CA PHE A 3 2.92 -20.37 -71.41
C PHE A 3 3.75 -20.76 -70.19
N GLU A 4 4.10 -19.79 -69.35
CA GLU A 4 4.52 -20.03 -67.96
C GLU A 4 3.29 -19.89 -67.03
N PRO A 5 3.10 -20.79 -66.05
CA PRO A 5 1.98 -20.68 -65.12
C PRO A 5 2.28 -19.74 -63.94
N LEU A 6 1.20 -19.09 -63.51
CA LEU A 6 1.09 -18.15 -62.40
C LEU A 6 1.66 -18.70 -61.07
N LYS A 7 2.42 -17.85 -60.36
CA LYS A 7 2.92 -18.10 -59.00
C LYS A 7 1.75 -18.25 -58.03
N SER A 8 1.84 -19.30 -57.22
CA SER A 8 0.96 -19.69 -56.13
C SER A 8 0.69 -18.57 -55.13
N TRP A 9 -0.58 -18.43 -54.76
CA TRP A 9 -1.05 -17.68 -53.60
C TRP A 9 -0.38 -18.21 -52.32
N VAL A 10 0.44 -17.38 -51.70
CA VAL A 10 0.74 -17.52 -50.27
C VAL A 10 -0.37 -16.78 -49.54
N VAL A 11 -1.23 -17.53 -48.86
CA VAL A 11 -2.16 -16.98 -47.87
C VAL A 11 -1.29 -16.49 -46.71
N GLU A 12 -1.06 -15.17 -46.66
CA GLU A 12 -0.48 -14.54 -45.48
C GLU A 12 -1.44 -14.78 -44.31
N LYS A 13 -0.93 -15.51 -43.31
CA LYS A 13 -1.61 -15.74 -42.04
C LYS A 13 -1.97 -14.37 -41.44
N GLY A 14 -3.25 -14.21 -41.12
CA GLY A 14 -3.78 -13.04 -40.45
C GLY A 14 -2.89 -12.62 -39.29
N GLN A 15 -2.39 -11.40 -39.39
CA GLN A 15 -2.02 -10.65 -38.21
C GLN A 15 -3.30 -10.43 -37.42
N GLU A 16 -3.46 -11.13 -36.31
CA GLU A 16 -4.33 -10.68 -35.23
C GLU A 16 -3.82 -9.30 -34.79
N GLU A 17 -4.44 -8.25 -35.32
CA GLU A 17 -4.40 -6.93 -34.70
C GLU A 17 -5.03 -7.08 -33.31
N LYS A 18 -4.20 -7.32 -32.30
CA LYS A 18 -4.54 -6.94 -30.94
C LYS A 18 -4.68 -5.43 -30.94
N SER A 19 -5.92 -4.96 -31.12
CA SER A 19 -6.31 -3.57 -30.90
C SER A 19 -5.79 -3.16 -29.52
N ALA A 20 -4.70 -2.39 -29.50
CA ALA A 20 -4.19 -1.75 -28.31
C ALA A 20 -5.23 -0.69 -27.90
N LYS A 21 -6.23 -1.11 -27.10
CA LYS A 21 -6.93 -0.15 -26.26
C LYS A 21 -5.85 0.47 -25.37
N SER A 22 -5.51 1.72 -25.62
CA SER A 22 -4.72 2.51 -24.67
C SER A 22 -5.45 2.44 -23.33
N GLU A 23 -4.87 1.76 -22.35
CA GLU A 23 -5.43 1.69 -21.00
C GLU A 23 -5.47 3.12 -20.43
N ILE A 24 -6.59 3.49 -19.81
CA ILE A 24 -6.75 4.80 -19.16
C ILE A 24 -5.67 4.92 -18.07
N THR A 25 -4.91 6.01 -18.12
CA THR A 25 -3.83 6.30 -17.17
C THR A 25 -4.33 7.12 -15.99
N PHE A 26 -3.49 7.26 -14.96
CA PHE A 26 -3.78 8.14 -13.85
C PHE A 26 -3.98 9.60 -14.30
N ASN A 27 -3.13 10.09 -15.19
CA ASN A 27 -3.22 11.47 -15.68
C ASN A 27 -4.34 11.72 -16.69
N ASP A 28 -4.87 10.69 -17.35
CA ASP A 28 -6.11 10.84 -18.13
C ASP A 28 -7.31 11.21 -17.23
N ILE A 29 -7.28 10.80 -15.97
CA ILE A 29 -8.34 11.08 -14.98
C ILE A 29 -8.07 12.38 -14.23
N PHE A 30 -6.85 12.58 -13.74
CA PHE A 30 -6.56 13.67 -12.80
C PHE A 30 -5.76 14.82 -13.41
N GLY A 31 -4.95 14.58 -14.45
CA GLY A 31 -4.10 15.60 -15.09
C GLY A 31 -3.15 16.33 -14.14
N VAL A 32 -2.63 15.66 -13.11
CA VAL A 32 -1.76 16.28 -12.10
C VAL A 32 -0.51 15.44 -11.82
N LYS A 33 0.62 16.13 -11.72
CA LYS A 33 1.90 15.56 -11.26
C LYS A 33 2.31 16.16 -9.92
N ASN A 34 3.10 15.41 -9.16
CA ASN A 34 3.67 15.79 -7.87
C ASN A 34 2.62 16.28 -6.85
N LYS A 35 1.42 15.72 -6.92
CA LYS A 35 0.29 16.06 -6.05
C LYS A 35 -0.49 14.83 -5.66
N TRP A 36 -0.59 14.59 -4.35
CA TRP A 36 -1.46 13.56 -3.80
C TRP A 36 -2.93 13.89 -4.06
N VAL A 37 -3.61 13.00 -4.77
CA VAL A 37 -5.06 13.09 -5.01
C VAL A 37 -5.78 11.99 -4.23
N PRO A 38 -6.96 12.27 -3.65
CA PRO A 38 -7.85 11.22 -3.17
C PRO A 38 -8.38 10.42 -4.37
N ILE A 39 -8.56 9.11 -4.19
CA ILE A 39 -9.12 8.23 -5.22
C ILE A 39 -10.52 7.78 -4.78
N ALA A 40 -11.53 8.13 -5.56
CA ALA A 40 -12.90 7.65 -5.40
C ALA A 40 -13.05 6.20 -5.88
N LYS A 41 -14.15 5.55 -5.49
CA LYS A 41 -14.36 4.12 -5.78
C LYS A 41 -14.39 3.83 -7.30
N ASN A 42 -15.11 4.64 -8.08
CA ASN A 42 -15.19 4.51 -9.54
C ASN A 42 -13.85 4.74 -10.23
N GLU A 43 -13.01 5.67 -9.74
CA GLU A 43 -11.66 5.89 -10.26
C GLU A 43 -10.74 4.71 -9.92
N ARG A 44 -10.88 4.16 -8.72
CA ARG A 44 -10.17 2.95 -8.29
C ARG A 44 -10.56 1.72 -9.10
N GLU A 45 -11.81 1.61 -9.54
CA GLU A 45 -12.27 0.55 -10.47
C GLU A 45 -11.56 0.62 -11.82
N ILE A 46 -11.29 1.83 -12.32
CA ILE A 46 -10.54 2.05 -13.57
C ILE A 46 -9.05 1.72 -13.37
N LEU A 47 -8.46 2.15 -12.25
CA LEU A 47 -7.02 2.03 -11.98
C LEU A 47 -6.62 0.76 -11.21
N ALA A 48 -7.53 -0.19 -11.02
CA ALA A 48 -7.38 -1.28 -10.06
C ALA A 48 -6.15 -2.15 -10.32
N ASP A 49 -5.93 -2.53 -11.58
CA ASP A 49 -4.79 -3.37 -11.98
C ASP A 49 -3.46 -2.62 -11.85
N LYS A 50 -3.42 -1.34 -12.24
CA LYS A 50 -2.23 -0.48 -12.05
C LYS A 50 -1.87 -0.34 -10.57
N PHE A 51 -2.86 -0.07 -9.71
CA PHE A 51 -2.64 -0.04 -8.26
C PHE A 51 -2.24 -1.39 -7.69
N ARG A 52 -2.76 -2.49 -8.24
CA ARG A 52 -2.33 -3.82 -7.83
C ARG A 52 -0.84 -4.03 -8.13
N GLN A 53 -0.37 -3.64 -9.31
CA GLN A 53 1.04 -3.74 -9.69
C GLN A 53 1.94 -2.96 -8.73
N LEU A 54 1.57 -1.74 -8.35
CA LEU A 54 2.31 -0.95 -7.36
C LEU A 54 2.38 -1.67 -6.00
N VAL A 55 1.29 -2.28 -5.56
CA VAL A 55 1.24 -3.04 -4.30
C VAL A 55 2.09 -4.30 -4.38
N ASP A 56 2.01 -5.04 -5.48
CA ASP A 56 2.81 -6.25 -5.67
C ASP A 56 4.29 -5.92 -5.64
N HIS A 57 4.72 -4.92 -6.42
CA HIS A 57 6.11 -4.50 -6.46
C HIS A 57 6.62 -4.04 -5.08
N ALA A 58 5.82 -3.27 -4.33
CA ALA A 58 6.23 -2.81 -3.00
C ALA A 58 6.38 -3.94 -1.97
N TYR A 59 5.67 -5.06 -2.13
CA TYR A 59 5.66 -6.17 -1.19
C TYR A 59 6.38 -7.43 -1.67
N GLU A 60 6.84 -7.47 -2.94
CA GLU A 60 7.65 -8.56 -3.50
C GLU A 60 8.83 -8.94 -2.59
N PRO A 61 9.65 -8.00 -2.05
CA PRO A 61 10.80 -8.36 -1.23
C PRO A 61 10.46 -9.08 0.08
N VAL A 62 9.19 -9.06 0.49
CA VAL A 62 8.70 -9.70 1.72
C VAL A 62 7.70 -10.83 1.45
N GLY A 63 7.60 -11.29 0.19
CA GLY A 63 6.75 -12.41 -0.21
C GLY A 63 5.28 -12.03 -0.49
N GLY A 64 5.00 -10.76 -0.76
CA GLY A 64 3.67 -10.27 -1.14
C GLY A 64 2.84 -9.67 0.01
N HIS A 65 1.74 -9.01 -0.37
CA HIS A 65 0.85 -8.36 0.59
C HIS A 65 -0.16 -9.36 1.17
N LEU A 66 -0.19 -9.51 2.50
CA LEU A 66 -0.97 -10.54 3.22
C LEU A 66 -2.50 -10.52 3.01
N LYS A 67 -3.04 -9.46 2.39
CA LYS A 67 -4.48 -9.26 2.17
C LYS A 67 -4.82 -8.77 0.77
N VAL A 68 -3.83 -8.64 -0.11
CA VAL A 68 -4.06 -8.22 -1.50
C VAL A 68 -3.49 -9.35 -2.34
N ASN A 69 -4.37 -10.26 -2.74
CA ASN A 69 -4.02 -11.45 -3.52
C ASN A 69 -4.62 -11.37 -4.93
N SER A 70 -5.65 -10.54 -5.12
CA SER A 70 -6.28 -10.27 -6.42
C SER A 70 -6.52 -8.77 -6.63
N THR A 71 -6.82 -8.35 -7.87
CA THR A 71 -7.32 -6.99 -8.17
C THR A 71 -8.63 -6.70 -7.42
N ALA A 72 -9.48 -7.71 -7.20
CA ALA A 72 -10.69 -7.53 -6.41
C ALA A 72 -10.41 -7.08 -4.97
N ASP A 73 -9.25 -7.40 -4.41
CA ASP A 73 -8.85 -6.91 -3.07
C ASP A 73 -8.54 -5.41 -3.05
N ILE A 74 -8.15 -4.82 -4.18
CA ILE A 74 -8.00 -3.37 -4.33
C ILE A 74 -9.38 -2.70 -4.21
N LEU A 75 -10.44 -3.36 -4.68
CA LEU A 75 -11.80 -2.83 -4.75
C LEU A 75 -12.64 -3.03 -3.49
N ARG A 76 -12.05 -3.55 -2.41
CA ARG A 76 -12.74 -3.76 -1.13
C ARG A 76 -13.42 -2.47 -0.65
N ASP A 77 -14.67 -2.60 -0.23
CA ASP A 77 -15.45 -1.48 0.31
C ASP A 77 -14.98 -1.04 1.70
N ASP A 78 -14.41 -1.97 2.48
CA ASP A 78 -13.94 -1.66 3.83
C ASP A 78 -12.61 -0.88 3.84
N TRP A 79 -11.97 -0.68 2.67
CA TRP A 79 -10.79 0.18 2.51
C TRP A 79 -11.21 1.42 1.73
N ASP A 80 -11.69 2.40 2.46
CA ASP A 80 -12.41 3.58 1.97
C ASP A 80 -11.55 4.86 1.97
N VAL A 81 -10.25 4.70 2.17
CA VAL A 81 -9.26 5.79 2.13
C VAL A 81 -8.18 5.40 1.15
N TRP A 82 -8.09 6.13 0.04
CA TRP A 82 -7.10 5.92 -1.02
C TRP A 82 -6.54 7.26 -1.47
N TYR A 83 -5.23 7.27 -1.67
CA TYR A 83 -4.54 8.39 -2.31
C TYR A 83 -3.45 7.86 -3.21
N ALA A 84 -3.27 8.49 -4.37
CA ALA A 84 -2.18 8.20 -5.29
C ALA A 84 -1.47 9.48 -5.73
N ASN A 85 -0.29 9.32 -6.30
CA ASN A 85 0.52 10.39 -6.86
C ASN A 85 1.39 9.85 -7.99
N ASP A 86 1.56 10.68 -9.02
CA ASP A 86 2.55 10.56 -10.09
C ASP A 86 3.69 11.54 -9.77
N VAL A 87 4.90 11.03 -9.65
CA VAL A 87 6.12 11.74 -9.21
C VAL A 87 7.25 11.65 -10.22
N ASP A 88 6.98 11.17 -11.44
CA ASP A 88 7.95 11.17 -12.52
C ASP A 88 7.36 11.71 -13.84
N GLU A 89 7.84 11.23 -14.99
CA GLU A 89 7.50 11.77 -16.31
C GLU A 89 6.36 11.00 -16.99
N ASP A 90 6.16 9.71 -16.67
CA ASP A 90 5.12 8.92 -17.33
C ASP A 90 3.71 9.26 -16.79
N PRO A 91 2.62 8.94 -17.50
CA PRO A 91 1.29 9.41 -17.13
C PRO A 91 0.61 8.57 -16.03
N ASP A 92 1.26 7.53 -15.52
CA ASP A 92 0.70 6.65 -14.50
C ASP A 92 1.05 7.09 -13.07
N ALA A 93 0.33 6.53 -12.09
CA ALA A 93 0.66 6.77 -10.70
C ALA A 93 1.83 5.88 -10.28
N ASP A 94 2.85 6.47 -9.66
CA ASP A 94 4.01 5.70 -9.18
C ASP A 94 3.86 5.23 -7.74
N VAL A 95 2.96 5.85 -6.99
CA VAL A 95 2.78 5.58 -5.57
C VAL A 95 1.33 5.67 -5.16
N VAL A 96 0.91 4.72 -4.32
CA VAL A 96 -0.43 4.68 -3.73
C VAL A 96 -0.31 4.39 -2.23
N PHE A 97 -1.20 4.93 -1.41
CA PHE A 97 -1.44 4.37 -0.08
C PHE A 97 -2.93 4.26 0.19
N PHE A 98 -3.27 3.28 1.02
CA PHE A 98 -4.65 2.96 1.31
C PHE A 98 -4.84 2.54 2.75
N GLY A 99 -6.05 2.78 3.22
CA GLY A 99 -6.43 2.61 4.60
C GLY A 99 -7.91 2.42 4.75
N LYS A 100 -8.35 2.47 6.00
CA LYS A 100 -9.76 2.44 6.34
C LYS A 100 -10.10 3.31 7.52
N ARG A 101 -11.33 3.83 7.52
CA ARG A 101 -11.91 4.51 8.68
C ARG A 101 -12.29 3.49 9.76
N THR A 102 -12.09 3.90 11.00
CA THR A 102 -12.39 3.13 12.21
C THR A 102 -12.91 4.08 13.29
N PRO A 103 -13.47 3.58 14.40
CA PRO A 103 -13.80 4.42 15.56
C PRO A 103 -12.61 5.19 16.16
N PHE A 104 -11.37 4.77 15.85
CA PHE A 104 -10.13 5.39 16.33
C PHE A 104 -9.48 6.32 15.28
N GLY A 105 -10.19 6.64 14.20
CA GLY A 105 -9.70 7.42 13.06
C GLY A 105 -9.31 6.54 11.87
N VAL A 106 -8.38 7.00 11.04
CA VAL A 106 -7.92 6.28 9.85
C VAL A 106 -6.74 5.37 10.16
N LYS A 107 -6.94 4.08 9.91
CA LYS A 107 -5.88 3.08 9.93
C LYS A 107 -5.31 2.92 8.52
N LEU A 108 -4.03 3.23 8.31
CA LEU A 108 -3.35 2.82 7.08
C LEU A 108 -3.16 1.31 7.06
N ILE A 109 -3.50 0.69 5.92
CA ILE A 109 -3.42 -0.75 5.71
C ILE A 109 -2.20 -1.10 4.88
N GLY A 110 -1.91 -0.34 3.81
CA GLY A 110 -0.80 -0.61 2.93
C GLY A 110 -0.43 0.59 2.06
N ALA A 111 0.62 0.39 1.27
CA ALA A 111 1.09 1.33 0.26
C ALA A 111 1.72 0.57 -0.91
N GLY A 112 1.57 1.05 -2.13
CA GLY A 112 2.24 0.53 -3.32
C GLY A 112 3.22 1.56 -3.89
N HIS A 113 4.25 1.08 -4.59
CA HIS A 113 5.13 1.90 -5.39
C HIS A 113 5.77 1.11 -6.54
N ASP A 114 6.10 1.79 -7.62
CA ASP A 114 6.77 1.26 -8.82
C ASP A 114 8.25 0.85 -8.61
N GLY A 115 8.88 1.32 -7.51
CA GLY A 115 10.28 1.03 -7.18
C GLY A 115 11.25 2.17 -7.42
N SER A 116 10.83 3.20 -8.16
CA SER A 116 11.63 4.40 -8.38
C SER A 116 12.03 5.02 -7.04
N ARG A 117 13.17 5.72 -7.07
CA ARG A 117 13.68 6.41 -5.87
C ARG A 117 12.69 7.49 -5.40
N ASN A 118 12.03 8.17 -6.33
CA ASN A 118 11.06 9.22 -6.05
C ASN A 118 9.81 8.63 -5.38
N ALA A 119 9.21 7.58 -5.94
CA ALA A 119 8.03 6.95 -5.37
C ALA A 119 8.28 6.36 -3.97
N ARG A 120 9.41 5.67 -3.77
CA ARG A 120 9.78 5.14 -2.44
C ARG A 120 9.96 6.24 -1.41
N ARG A 121 10.61 7.34 -1.78
CA ARG A 121 10.79 8.50 -0.91
C ARG A 121 9.45 9.14 -0.58
N GLU A 122 8.61 9.37 -1.59
CA GLU A 122 7.33 10.03 -1.46
C GLU A 122 6.35 9.19 -0.63
N SER A 123 6.37 7.86 -0.80
CA SER A 123 5.62 6.91 0.04
C SER A 123 5.95 7.05 1.52
N MET A 124 7.22 7.22 1.89
CA MET A 124 7.62 7.39 3.29
C MET A 124 7.33 8.79 3.82
N LEU A 125 7.55 9.83 3.00
CA LEU A 125 7.27 11.22 3.35
C LEU A 125 5.78 11.41 3.65
N LYS A 126 4.91 10.98 2.74
CA LYS A 126 3.47 11.12 2.89
C LYS A 126 2.95 10.35 4.10
N ARG A 127 3.38 9.11 4.30
CA ARG A 127 3.00 8.31 5.48
C ARG A 127 3.48 8.95 6.78
N GLY A 128 4.72 9.44 6.82
CA GLY A 128 5.27 10.15 7.97
C GLY A 128 4.38 11.34 8.36
N HIS A 129 4.10 12.24 7.42
CA HIS A 129 3.23 13.40 7.67
C HIS A 129 1.79 13.00 8.01
N PHE A 130 1.24 12.00 7.35
CA PHE A 130 -0.11 11.51 7.63
C PHE A 130 -0.24 11.00 9.07
N LEU A 131 0.70 10.18 9.53
CA LEU A 131 0.69 9.55 10.85
C LEU A 131 0.97 10.52 12.01
N LEU A 132 1.54 11.70 11.73
CA LEU A 132 1.65 12.78 12.71
C LEU A 132 0.28 13.44 13.01
N GLY A 133 -0.70 13.30 12.11
CA GLY A 133 -2.04 13.81 12.30
C GLY A 133 -2.83 13.07 13.39
N LYS A 134 -3.69 13.80 14.11
CA LYS A 134 -4.66 13.20 15.04
C LYS A 134 -5.60 12.25 14.29
N GLY A 135 -5.80 11.07 14.84
CA GLY A 135 -6.62 10.01 14.27
C GLY A 135 -5.97 9.19 13.17
N ALA A 136 -4.67 9.34 12.89
CA ALA A 136 -3.97 8.52 11.89
C ALA A 136 -3.06 7.49 12.57
N TYR A 137 -3.15 6.23 12.17
CA TYR A 137 -2.31 5.18 12.75
C TYR A 137 -2.06 4.00 11.81
N MET A 138 -1.05 3.17 12.09
CA MET A 138 -0.76 1.96 11.32
C MET A 138 -0.01 0.89 12.11
N GLU A 139 -0.15 -0.37 11.71
CA GLU A 139 0.72 -1.45 12.17
C GLU A 139 1.97 -1.51 11.26
N SER A 140 3.17 -1.45 11.84
CA SER A 140 4.43 -1.44 11.07
C SER A 140 5.44 -2.46 11.62
N SER A 141 6.49 -2.74 10.85
CA SER A 141 7.60 -3.64 11.17
C SER A 141 8.80 -3.30 10.28
N HIS A 142 9.98 -3.82 10.58
CA HIS A 142 11.17 -3.68 9.73
C HIS A 142 11.51 -2.22 9.40
N GLN A 143 12.07 -1.98 8.20
CA GLN A 143 12.54 -0.68 7.73
C GLN A 143 11.47 0.44 7.76
N PRO A 144 10.19 0.21 7.37
CA PRO A 144 9.17 1.26 7.48
C PRO A 144 9.00 1.79 8.90
N TYR A 145 8.99 0.93 9.91
CA TYR A 145 8.91 1.38 11.30
C TYR A 145 10.12 2.27 11.65
N MET A 146 11.34 1.82 11.34
CA MET A 146 12.57 2.56 11.62
C MET A 146 12.55 3.97 11.04
N ILE A 147 12.16 4.09 9.77
CA ILE A 147 12.11 5.38 9.08
C ILE A 147 11.02 6.26 9.71
N LEU A 148 9.81 5.74 9.90
CA LEU A 148 8.69 6.51 10.41
C LEU A 148 8.94 7.00 11.84
N SER A 149 9.47 6.15 12.73
CA SER A 149 9.75 6.53 14.10
C SER A 149 10.97 7.45 14.23
N ASN A 150 12.07 7.15 13.54
CA ASN A 150 13.34 7.85 13.81
C ASN A 150 13.53 9.11 12.97
N LYS A 151 13.05 9.11 11.71
CA LYS A 151 13.19 10.26 10.81
C LYS A 151 12.01 11.22 10.90
N TYR A 152 10.79 10.66 10.96
CA TYR A 152 9.57 11.46 10.95
C TYR A 152 8.96 11.63 12.35
N ASN A 153 9.58 11.08 13.40
CA ASN A 153 9.13 11.19 14.79
C ASN A 153 7.67 10.74 14.98
N VAL A 154 7.22 9.76 14.19
CA VAL A 154 5.88 9.19 14.35
C VAL A 154 5.81 8.48 15.70
N ASN A 155 4.77 8.82 16.47
CA ASN A 155 4.57 8.29 17.81
C ASN A 155 4.41 6.75 17.79
N ILE A 156 4.91 6.10 18.84
CA ILE A 156 4.73 4.67 19.11
C ILE A 156 3.73 4.52 20.24
N ILE A 157 2.71 3.70 20.05
CA ILE A 157 1.75 3.40 21.11
C ILE A 157 2.35 2.36 22.06
N LYS A 158 2.48 2.75 23.33
CA LYS A 158 3.27 2.01 24.34
C LYS A 158 2.44 1.08 25.22
N ASP A 159 1.15 1.37 25.37
CA ASP A 159 0.26 0.62 26.25
C ASP A 159 -0.40 -0.55 25.50
N PRO A 160 -0.16 -1.82 25.92
CA PRO A 160 -0.77 -2.99 25.30
C PRO A 160 -2.30 -2.95 25.30
N LYS A 161 -2.94 -2.39 26.34
CA LYS A 161 -4.40 -2.28 26.42
C LYS A 161 -4.93 -1.33 25.34
N ILE A 162 -4.24 -0.21 25.10
CA ILE A 162 -4.58 0.72 24.02
C ILE A 162 -4.39 0.04 22.67
N VAL A 163 -3.26 -0.64 22.46
CA VAL A 163 -3.00 -1.37 21.20
C VAL A 163 -4.10 -2.39 20.93
N GLN A 164 -4.45 -3.21 21.92
CA GLN A 164 -5.48 -4.23 21.78
C GLN A 164 -6.87 -3.62 21.49
N ALA A 165 -7.21 -2.53 22.17
CA ALA A 165 -8.48 -1.83 21.97
C ALA A 165 -8.57 -1.19 20.57
N VAL A 166 -7.53 -0.48 20.14
CA VAL A 166 -7.46 0.20 18.83
C VAL A 166 -7.51 -0.79 17.67
N LEU A 167 -6.87 -1.96 17.83
CA LEU A 167 -6.88 -3.01 16.81
C LEU A 167 -8.17 -3.82 16.83
N ASN A 168 -8.87 -3.87 17.97
CA ASN A 168 -10.01 -4.72 18.24
C ASN A 168 -9.75 -6.18 17.82
N LYS A 169 -8.59 -6.69 18.19
CA LYS A 169 -8.12 -8.05 17.88
C LYS A 169 -7.21 -8.58 18.99
N PRO A 170 -7.13 -9.90 19.19
CA PRO A 170 -6.13 -10.50 20.07
C PRO A 170 -4.72 -10.14 19.63
N ILE A 171 -3.86 -9.89 20.62
CA ILE A 171 -2.41 -9.68 20.46
C ILE A 171 -1.68 -10.51 21.52
N GLN A 172 -0.50 -10.99 21.18
CA GLN A 172 0.50 -11.48 22.13
C GLN A 172 1.52 -10.37 22.33
N TRP A 173 1.49 -9.72 23.49
CA TRP A 173 2.44 -8.67 23.82
C TRP A 173 3.79 -9.26 24.24
N HIS A 174 4.87 -8.78 23.63
CA HIS A 174 6.22 -9.24 23.93
C HIS A 174 7.05 -8.19 24.66
N GLY A 175 6.69 -6.91 24.49
CA GLY A 175 7.56 -5.81 24.87
C GLY A 175 8.77 -5.75 23.93
N LYS A 176 9.76 -6.60 24.13
CA LYS A 176 10.93 -6.69 23.22
C LYS A 176 10.57 -7.43 21.93
N HIS A 177 11.28 -7.12 20.83
CA HIS A 177 11.12 -7.88 19.59
C HIS A 177 11.56 -9.33 19.84
N PRO A 178 10.74 -10.37 19.54
CA PRO A 178 11.04 -11.76 19.87
C PRO A 178 12.34 -12.28 19.26
N GLU A 179 12.68 -11.76 18.08
CA GLU A 179 13.88 -12.12 17.32
C GLU A 179 14.95 -11.01 17.36
N GLY A 180 14.66 -9.88 18.02
CA GLY A 180 15.58 -8.74 18.06
C GLY A 180 16.72 -8.99 19.04
N LYS A 181 17.93 -8.61 18.65
CA LYS A 181 19.11 -8.66 19.52
C LYS A 181 19.33 -7.31 20.21
N VAL A 182 20.09 -7.29 21.31
CA VAL A 182 20.49 -6.02 21.93
C VAL A 182 21.32 -5.21 20.92
N GLY A 183 21.01 -3.92 20.75
CA GLY A 183 21.63 -3.05 19.74
C GLY A 183 21.04 -3.16 18.34
N ASP A 184 20.04 -4.03 18.14
CA ASP A 184 19.29 -4.12 16.90
C ASP A 184 18.44 -2.84 16.69
N PRO A 185 18.26 -2.35 15.44
CA PRO A 185 17.26 -1.33 15.13
C PRO A 185 15.88 -1.59 15.78
N TYR A 186 15.52 -2.84 16.07
CA TYR A 186 14.26 -3.22 16.72
C TYR A 186 14.22 -3.08 18.25
N ASP A 187 15.22 -2.47 18.89
CA ASP A 187 15.31 -2.33 20.36
C ASP A 187 14.33 -1.28 20.94
N LYS A 188 13.03 -1.48 20.71
CA LYS A 188 11.93 -0.77 21.39
C LYS A 188 11.07 -1.77 22.16
N PRO A 189 10.60 -1.44 23.38
CA PRO A 189 9.87 -2.38 24.21
C PRO A 189 8.34 -2.38 23.96
N TYR A 190 7.89 -2.29 22.70
CA TYR A 190 6.45 -2.19 22.35
C TYR A 190 5.98 -3.14 21.24
N TRP A 191 6.68 -4.27 21.07
CA TRP A 191 6.35 -5.27 20.05
C TRP A 191 5.27 -6.24 20.52
N TYR A 192 4.45 -6.66 19.57
CA TYR A 192 3.45 -7.70 19.75
C TYR A 192 3.34 -8.56 18.49
N THR A 193 2.84 -9.78 18.63
CA THR A 193 2.47 -10.64 17.51
C THR A 193 0.95 -10.77 17.42
N ARG A 194 0.40 -10.79 16.21
CA ARG A 194 -1.00 -11.12 15.96
C ARG A 194 -1.21 -11.73 14.58
N GLN A 195 -2.38 -12.32 14.38
CA GLN A 195 -2.79 -12.90 13.10
C GLN A 195 -3.20 -11.82 12.09
N ILE A 196 -2.54 -11.80 10.93
CA ILE A 196 -2.84 -10.91 9.81
C ILE A 196 -2.81 -11.74 8.52
N GLY A 197 -3.95 -11.84 7.82
CA GLY A 197 -4.04 -12.66 6.61
C GLY A 197 -3.81 -14.16 6.89
N GLY A 198 -4.15 -14.64 8.09
CA GLY A 198 -3.92 -16.03 8.51
C GLY A 198 -2.48 -16.35 8.94
N VAL A 199 -1.57 -15.37 8.92
CA VAL A 199 -0.16 -15.57 9.28
C VAL A 199 0.18 -14.75 10.54
N PRO A 200 0.92 -15.31 11.51
CA PRO A 200 1.43 -14.53 12.64
C PRO A 200 2.44 -13.49 12.15
N LYS A 201 2.27 -12.24 12.57
CA LYS A 201 3.20 -11.16 12.28
C LYS A 201 3.52 -10.36 13.52
N THR A 202 4.82 -10.11 13.73
CA THR A 202 5.33 -9.21 14.76
C THR A 202 5.28 -7.78 14.26
N LYS A 203 4.66 -6.91 15.04
CA LYS A 203 4.31 -5.53 14.68
C LYS A 203 4.50 -4.59 15.86
N ILE A 204 4.56 -3.31 15.52
CA ILE A 204 4.47 -2.19 16.44
C ILE A 204 3.36 -1.25 15.93
N LEU A 205 2.64 -0.59 16.83
CA LEU A 205 1.57 0.34 16.47
C LEU A 205 2.12 1.77 16.47
N LEU A 206 1.99 2.45 15.33
CA LEU A 206 2.48 3.79 15.09
C LEU A 206 1.34 4.79 14.87
N GLY A 207 1.56 6.06 15.22
CA GLY A 207 0.66 7.18 14.96
C GLY A 207 -0.10 7.66 16.20
N ASN A 208 -1.25 8.28 15.98
CA ASN A 208 -2.02 9.01 16.98
C ASN A 208 -3.53 8.67 16.88
N PRO A 209 -3.98 7.44 17.19
CA PRO A 209 -5.39 7.08 17.16
C PRO A 209 -6.24 7.97 18.09
N ILE A 210 -7.50 8.21 17.73
CA ILE A 210 -8.47 8.95 18.58
C ILE A 210 -8.94 8.01 19.69
N LEU A 211 -8.57 8.30 20.94
CA LEU A 211 -8.89 7.45 22.09
C LEU A 211 -10.17 7.85 22.82
N ASP A 212 -10.86 8.91 22.36
CA ASP A 212 -12.11 9.41 22.97
C ASP A 212 -13.20 8.31 23.02
N ALA A 213 -13.16 7.36 22.08
CA ALA A 213 -14.04 6.20 22.05
C ALA A 213 -13.83 5.21 23.23
N LEU A 214 -12.68 5.27 23.91
CA LEU A 214 -12.38 4.45 25.10
C LEU A 214 -12.88 5.08 26.39
N ILE A 215 -13.09 6.40 26.41
CA ILE A 215 -13.51 7.16 27.61
C ILE A 215 -15.03 7.03 27.86
N LYS A 216 -15.80 6.63 26.83
CA LYS A 216 -17.27 6.56 26.86
C LYS A 216 -17.82 5.17 27.25
N LYS A 217 -17.02 4.31 27.86
CA LYS A 217 -17.41 2.97 28.35
C LYS A 217 -17.03 2.84 29.82
#